data_AF-A0A0G4GFE0-F1
#
_entry.id   AF-A0A0G4GFE0-F1
#
_cell.length_a   1.000
_cell.length_b   1.000
_cell.length_c   1.000
_cell.angle_alpha   90.00
_cell.angle_beta   90.00
_cell.angle_gamma   90.00
#
_symmetry.space_group_name_H-M   'P 1'
#
loop_
_entity.id
_entity.type
_entity.pdbx_description
1 polymer ?
#
loop_
_entity_poly.entity_id
_entity_poly.type
_entity_poly.pdbx_seq_one_letter_code
_entity_poly.pdbx_strand_id
1 'polypeptide(L)'
;MGDAKAYTVLQDANGISKFLRTNVSENIRVFDAGGSCKGVKDCVAIPLIKGELKPTSRVRDIWFSSVIKRTDFPVRRAVYSTLPTKAIRDPDLQSPTAWNKSIMLHYNGKRFAEVMERSIFTLAARGFGRTSFRMYEAIQSGSIPVYVWDDVEWLPYRDVQGFRWTDIGLSFRNRLI
;
A
#
# COMPACT_ATOMS: atom_id res chain seq x y z
N MET A 1 -25.48 7.33 15.30
CA MET A 1 -25.18 7.14 13.85
C MET A 1 -26.50 7.33 13.14
N GLY A 2 -26.66 8.34 12.27
CA GLY A 2 -27.84 8.42 11.42
C GLY A 2 -27.73 7.38 10.31
N ASP A 3 -28.83 6.72 9.95
CA ASP A 3 -28.82 5.71 8.88
C ASP A 3 -28.44 6.34 7.54
N ALA A 4 -27.34 5.87 6.95
CA ALA A 4 -26.97 6.24 5.59
C ALA A 4 -28.05 5.73 4.62
N LYS A 5 -28.57 6.62 3.75
CA LYS A 5 -29.62 6.28 2.79
C LYS A 5 -29.08 5.66 1.51
N ALA A 6 -27.78 5.79 1.24
CA ALA A 6 -27.12 5.17 0.11
C ALA A 6 -25.66 4.77 0.44
N TYR A 7 -25.18 3.78 -0.29
CA TYR A 7 -23.83 3.24 -0.17
C TYR A 7 -23.18 3.19 -1.55
N THR A 8 -21.87 3.39 -1.61
CA THR A 8 -21.11 3.20 -2.85
C THR A 8 -19.71 2.70 -2.56
N VAL A 9 -19.08 2.10 -3.58
CA VAL A 9 -17.72 1.57 -3.53
C VAL A 9 -16.88 2.35 -4.53
N LEU A 10 -15.70 2.80 -4.10
CA LEU A 10 -14.81 3.59 -4.94
C LEU A 10 -13.39 3.03 -4.90
N GLN A 11 -12.81 2.83 -6.08
CA GLN A 11 -11.40 2.47 -6.22
C GLN A 11 -10.51 3.61 -6.74
N ASP A 12 -11.10 4.67 -7.29
CA ASP A 12 -10.35 5.80 -7.84
C ASP A 12 -9.68 6.61 -6.73
N ALA A 13 -8.36 6.77 -6.83
CA ALA A 13 -7.55 7.52 -5.86
C ALA A 13 -7.87 9.02 -5.79
N ASN A 14 -8.62 9.57 -6.74
CA ASN A 14 -9.09 10.96 -6.72
C ASN A 14 -10.36 11.16 -5.89
N GLY A 15 -11.02 10.09 -5.47
CA GLY A 15 -12.23 10.21 -4.67
C GLY A 15 -13.48 10.44 -5.52
N ILE A 16 -14.63 10.39 -4.85
CA ILE A 16 -15.94 10.50 -5.50
C ILE A 16 -16.20 11.90 -6.07
N SER A 17 -15.54 12.94 -5.51
CA SER A 17 -15.64 14.33 -5.98
C SER A 17 -15.14 14.54 -7.41
N LYS A 18 -14.36 13.60 -7.96
CA LYS A 18 -13.99 13.62 -9.38
C LYS A 18 -15.19 13.36 -10.29
N PHE A 19 -16.17 12.59 -9.82
CA PHE A 19 -17.35 12.19 -10.58
C PHE A 19 -18.57 13.07 -10.29
N LEU A 20 -18.60 13.69 -9.12
CA LEU A 20 -19.69 14.55 -8.69
C LEU A 20 -19.29 16.02 -8.77
N ARG A 21 -20.09 16.82 -9.48
CA ARG A 21 -19.89 18.27 -9.64
C ARG A 21 -20.27 19.07 -8.38
N THR A 22 -20.82 18.41 -7.37
CA THR A 22 -21.33 18.99 -6.12
C THR A 22 -20.84 18.19 -4.92
N ASN A 23 -20.90 18.80 -3.72
CA ASN A 23 -20.64 18.09 -2.47
C ASN A 23 -21.58 16.88 -2.35
N VAL A 24 -21.02 15.74 -1.93
CA VAL A 24 -21.79 14.53 -1.72
C VAL A 24 -22.73 14.77 -0.54
N SER A 25 -24.02 14.48 -0.73
CA SER A 25 -25.03 14.65 0.32
C SER A 25 -24.60 13.92 1.59
N GLU A 26 -24.97 14.45 2.77
CA GLU A 26 -24.57 13.90 4.07
C GLU A 26 -25.04 12.46 4.35
N ASN A 27 -25.89 11.90 3.47
CA ASN A 27 -26.54 10.60 3.65
C ASN A 27 -25.89 9.46 2.84
N ILE A 28 -24.63 9.60 2.39
CA ILE A 28 -23.92 8.56 1.64
C ILE A 28 -22.70 8.06 2.43
N ARG A 29 -22.61 6.75 2.60
CA ARG A 29 -21.38 6.07 3.04
C ARG A 29 -20.58 5.59 1.83
N VAL A 30 -19.31 5.98 1.76
CA VAL A 30 -18.39 5.59 0.69
C VAL A 30 -17.38 4.57 1.23
N PHE A 31 -17.36 3.37 0.65
CA PHE A 31 -16.30 2.40 0.85
C PHE A 31 -15.16 2.70 -0.12
N ASP A 32 -14.11 3.36 0.36
CA ASP A 32 -13.05 3.93 -0.46
C ASP A 32 -11.75 3.14 -0.34
N ALA A 33 -11.36 2.52 -1.46
CA ALA A 33 -10.10 1.84 -1.60
C ALA A 33 -8.96 2.81 -1.89
N GLY A 34 -9.15 3.84 -2.70
CA GLY A 34 -8.10 4.80 -3.10
C GLY A 34 -7.69 5.75 -1.98
N GLY A 35 -8.62 6.05 -1.07
CA GLY A 35 -8.44 6.83 0.14
C GLY A 35 -8.60 8.34 0.00
N SER A 36 -9.40 8.80 -0.97
CA SER A 36 -9.75 10.22 -1.10
C SER A 36 -11.21 10.44 -0.71
N CYS A 37 -11.42 10.84 0.54
CA CYS A 37 -12.74 11.17 1.08
C CYS A 37 -13.11 12.66 0.92
N LYS A 38 -12.51 13.35 -0.07
CA LYS A 38 -12.75 14.78 -0.24
C LYS A 38 -14.24 15.03 -0.51
N GLY A 39 -14.88 15.84 0.34
CA GLY A 39 -16.31 16.15 0.25
C GLY A 39 -17.25 15.02 0.69
N VAL A 40 -16.73 13.99 1.38
CA VAL A 40 -17.51 12.87 1.92
C VAL A 40 -17.36 12.84 3.43
N LYS A 41 -18.47 12.90 4.17
CA LYS A 41 -18.46 12.84 5.65
C LYS A 41 -18.26 11.43 6.19
N ASP A 42 -18.87 10.43 5.54
CA ASP A 42 -18.83 9.03 5.98
C ASP A 42 -18.07 8.18 4.95
N CYS A 43 -16.81 7.92 5.25
CA CYS A 43 -15.86 7.29 4.34
C CYS A 43 -15.11 6.18 5.08
N VAL A 44 -15.20 4.96 4.58
CA VAL A 44 -14.66 3.76 5.21
C VAL A 44 -13.59 3.17 4.30
N ALA A 45 -12.40 2.95 4.83
CA ALA A 45 -11.32 2.30 4.08
C ALA A 45 -11.69 0.86 3.74
N ILE A 46 -11.45 0.47 2.48
CA ILE A 46 -11.52 -0.93 2.02
C ILE A 46 -10.22 -1.30 1.28
N PRO A 47 -9.94 -2.60 1.07
CA PRO A 47 -8.77 -3.03 0.32
C PRO A 47 -8.71 -2.48 -1.11
N LEU A 48 -7.54 -1.95 -1.51
CA LEU A 48 -7.25 -1.53 -2.88
C LEU A 48 -6.58 -2.67 -3.64
N ILE A 49 -7.41 -3.56 -4.18
CA ILE A 49 -6.98 -4.76 -4.90
C ILE A 49 -7.03 -4.47 -6.41
N LYS A 50 -5.87 -4.53 -7.08
CA LYS A 50 -5.79 -4.37 -8.53
C LYS A 50 -6.11 -5.68 -9.29
N GLY A 51 -5.89 -6.80 -8.63
CA GLY A 51 -6.06 -8.14 -9.16
C GLY A 51 -5.51 -9.16 -8.18
N GLU A 52 -5.74 -10.43 -8.51
CA GLU A 52 -5.30 -11.55 -7.69
C GLU A 52 -3.92 -12.04 -8.12
N LEU A 53 -2.98 -12.03 -7.19
CA LEU A 53 -1.66 -12.64 -7.35
C LEU A 53 -1.76 -14.11 -6.99
N LYS A 54 -1.09 -14.96 -7.77
CA LYS A 54 -0.99 -16.40 -7.53
C LYS A 54 0.44 -16.73 -7.07
N PRO A 55 0.77 -16.53 -5.78
CA PRO A 55 2.10 -16.84 -5.27
C PRO A 55 2.40 -18.34 -5.42
N THR A 56 3.66 -18.66 -5.70
CA THR A 56 4.13 -20.02 -5.95
C THR A 56 4.81 -20.68 -4.74
N SER A 57 4.72 -20.08 -3.55
CA SER A 57 5.39 -20.50 -2.30
C SER A 57 6.92 -20.60 -2.39
N ARG A 58 7.58 -19.51 -2.80
CA ARG A 58 9.04 -19.41 -2.84
C ARG A 58 9.69 -19.20 -1.47
N VAL A 59 10.99 -19.50 -1.40
CA VAL A 59 11.84 -19.18 -0.24
C VAL A 59 11.89 -17.65 -0.06
N ARG A 60 11.65 -17.19 1.17
CA ARG A 60 11.80 -15.77 1.54
C ARG A 60 13.27 -15.45 1.81
N ASP A 61 14.02 -15.13 0.77
CA ASP A 61 15.45 -14.82 0.87
C ASP A 61 15.75 -13.31 0.78
N ILE A 62 14.82 -12.48 0.34
CA ILE A 62 14.97 -11.02 0.32
C ILE A 62 14.50 -10.44 1.66
N TRP A 63 15.36 -9.74 2.38
CA TRP A 63 15.00 -9.13 3.66
C TRP A 63 13.94 -8.02 3.52
N PHE A 64 14.22 -7.01 2.70
CA PHE A 64 13.33 -5.87 2.50
C PHE A 64 13.41 -5.39 1.05
N SER A 65 12.25 -5.28 0.39
CA SER A 65 12.17 -4.77 -0.98
C SER A 65 11.18 -3.63 -1.14
N SER A 66 11.36 -2.87 -2.23
CA SER A 66 10.36 -1.98 -2.78
C SER A 66 10.19 -2.26 -4.26
N VAL A 67 8.94 -2.49 -4.68
CA VAL A 67 8.55 -2.62 -6.09
C VAL A 67 7.64 -1.48 -6.56
N ILE A 68 7.79 -0.33 -5.92
CA ILE A 68 7.06 0.91 -6.21
C ILE A 68 7.57 1.55 -7.52
N LYS A 69 6.69 1.75 -8.50
CA LYS A 69 7.08 2.33 -9.80
C LYS A 69 7.35 3.84 -9.78
N ARG A 70 6.58 4.59 -8.99
CA ARG A 70 6.62 6.05 -8.93
C ARG A 70 7.15 6.50 -7.59
N THR A 71 8.36 7.03 -7.55
CA THR A 71 9.05 7.45 -6.32
C THR A 71 8.95 8.96 -6.07
N ASP A 72 8.32 9.70 -6.99
CA ASP A 72 8.23 11.16 -7.01
C ASP A 72 7.25 11.76 -5.98
N PHE A 73 6.39 10.94 -5.36
CA PHE A 73 5.50 11.39 -4.29
C PHE A 73 6.28 11.77 -3.02
N PRO A 74 5.88 12.83 -2.29
CA PRO A 74 6.62 13.32 -1.10
C PRO A 74 7.01 12.23 -0.10
N VAL A 75 6.05 11.39 0.34
CA VAL A 75 6.31 10.29 1.29
C VAL A 75 7.31 9.27 0.75
N ARG A 76 7.28 9.01 -0.56
CA ARG A 76 8.17 8.04 -1.20
C ARG A 76 9.56 8.64 -1.30
N ARG A 77 9.69 9.88 -1.78
CA ARG A 77 10.98 10.59 -1.80
C ARG A 77 11.64 10.60 -0.43
N ALA A 78 10.88 10.89 0.63
CA ALA A 78 11.39 10.85 1.99
C ALA A 78 11.95 9.46 2.34
N VAL A 79 11.17 8.39 2.16
CA VAL A 79 11.63 7.01 2.44
C VAL A 79 12.89 6.65 1.66
N TYR A 80 12.92 6.92 0.35
CA TYR A 80 14.08 6.61 -0.49
C TYR A 80 15.31 7.48 -0.20
N SER A 81 15.13 8.68 0.37
CA SER A 81 16.22 9.54 0.80
C SER A 81 16.81 9.13 2.16
N THR A 82 16.04 8.43 2.99
CA THR A 82 16.45 8.02 4.34
C THR A 82 17.03 6.61 4.38
N LEU A 83 16.47 5.68 3.60
CA LEU A 83 16.86 4.28 3.65
C LEU A 83 17.94 3.95 2.61
N PRO A 84 19.05 3.31 3.01
CA PRO A 84 20.03 2.77 2.06
C PRO A 84 19.32 1.85 1.06
N THR A 85 19.36 2.22 -0.21
CA THR A 85 18.60 1.54 -1.27
C THR A 85 19.53 1.09 -2.38
N LYS A 86 19.41 -0.17 -2.80
CA LYS A 86 20.11 -0.73 -3.97
C LYS A 86 19.11 -1.08 -5.06
N ALA A 87 19.26 -0.48 -6.24
CA ALA A 87 18.50 -0.88 -7.40
C ALA A 87 18.96 -2.27 -7.90
N ILE A 88 18.01 -3.14 -8.22
CA ILE A 88 18.24 -4.49 -8.77
C ILE A 88 17.43 -4.70 -10.05
N ARG A 89 17.90 -5.58 -10.92
CA ARG A 89 17.34 -5.94 -12.23
C ARG A 89 17.15 -7.44 -12.34
N ASP A 90 16.55 -7.90 -13.44
CA ASP A 90 16.25 -9.32 -13.66
C ASP A 90 17.45 -10.28 -13.52
N PRO A 91 18.68 -9.93 -13.98
CA PRO A 91 19.85 -10.78 -13.78
C PRO A 91 20.23 -10.95 -12.29
N ASP A 92 20.01 -9.91 -11.48
CA ASP A 92 20.35 -9.93 -10.05
C ASP A 92 19.45 -10.89 -9.24
N LEU A 93 18.30 -11.29 -9.80
CA LEU A 93 17.40 -12.26 -9.17
C LEU A 93 17.94 -13.68 -9.19
N GLN A 94 18.86 -14.02 -10.10
CA GLN A 94 19.41 -15.37 -10.27
C GLN A 94 20.57 -15.66 -9.31
N SER A 95 21.29 -14.63 -8.90
CA SER A 95 22.42 -14.71 -7.96
C SER A 95 22.10 -13.81 -6.76
N PRO A 96 21.28 -14.28 -5.80
CA PRO A 96 21.03 -13.53 -4.59
C PRO A 96 22.37 -13.27 -3.88
N THR A 97 22.88 -12.05 -4.00
CA THR A 97 24.01 -11.61 -3.18
C THR A 97 23.56 -11.71 -1.72
N ALA A 98 24.44 -12.13 -0.80
CA ALA A 98 24.11 -12.21 0.63
C ALA A 98 23.39 -10.93 1.07
N TRP A 99 22.07 -11.03 1.25
CA TRP A 99 21.22 -9.84 1.30
C TRP A 99 21.46 -9.13 2.63
N ASN A 100 22.19 -8.01 2.57
CA ASN A 100 22.45 -7.17 3.73
C ASN A 100 21.12 -6.64 4.27
N LYS A 101 20.77 -6.99 5.51
CA LYS A 101 19.53 -6.56 6.18
C LYS A 101 19.46 -5.03 6.38
N SER A 102 20.55 -4.32 6.19
CA SER A 102 20.65 -2.86 6.26
C SER A 102 20.35 -2.15 4.94
N ILE A 103 20.06 -2.88 3.85
CA ILE A 103 19.79 -2.30 2.52
C ILE A 103 18.42 -2.76 2.03
N MET A 104 17.60 -1.79 1.61
CA MET A 104 16.35 -2.06 0.88
C MET A 104 16.65 -2.30 -0.61
N LEU A 105 16.14 -3.38 -1.17
CA LEU A 105 16.26 -3.63 -2.61
C LEU A 105 15.14 -2.94 -3.37
N HIS A 106 15.47 -2.18 -4.40
CA HIS A 106 14.47 -1.58 -5.26
C HIS A 106 14.44 -2.26 -6.63
N TYR A 107 13.30 -2.84 -6.99
CA TYR A 107 13.08 -3.50 -8.27
C TYR A 107 11.93 -2.84 -9.03
N ASN A 108 12.17 -2.50 -10.30
CA ASN A 108 11.16 -1.90 -11.18
C ASN A 108 11.10 -2.64 -12.53
N GLY A 109 10.76 -3.91 -12.49
CA GLY A 109 10.58 -4.74 -13.68
C GLY A 109 9.31 -5.58 -13.67
N LYS A 110 9.18 -6.50 -14.63
CA LYS A 110 7.97 -7.32 -14.81
C LYS A 110 7.84 -8.43 -13.77
N ARG A 111 8.94 -8.87 -13.16
CA ARG A 111 8.98 -9.95 -12.15
C ARG A 111 8.74 -9.43 -10.72
N PHE A 112 7.97 -8.36 -10.57
CA PHE A 112 7.77 -7.71 -9.26
C PHE A 112 7.06 -8.62 -8.26
N ALA A 113 6.15 -9.48 -8.75
CA ALA A 113 5.47 -10.47 -7.92
C ALA A 113 6.45 -11.48 -7.32
N GLU A 114 7.42 -11.95 -8.09
CA GLU A 114 8.49 -12.82 -7.60
C GLU A 114 9.35 -12.15 -6.53
N VAL A 115 9.68 -10.87 -6.72
CA VAL A 115 10.44 -10.10 -5.72
C VAL A 115 9.65 -9.97 -4.41
N MET A 116 8.35 -9.68 -4.48
CA MET A 116 7.51 -9.61 -3.27
C MET A 116 7.35 -10.97 -2.60
N GLU A 117 7.19 -12.06 -3.37
CA GLU A 117 7.06 -13.41 -2.82
C GLU A 117 8.34 -13.88 -2.10
N ARG A 118 9.50 -13.46 -2.61
CA ARG A 118 10.80 -13.68 -1.97
C ARG A 118 11.07 -12.74 -0.80
N SER A 119 10.28 -11.69 -0.62
CA SER A 119 10.49 -10.66 0.41
C SER A 119 9.88 -11.05 1.76
N ILE A 120 10.66 -10.90 2.83
CA ILE A 120 10.12 -10.87 4.21
C ILE A 120 9.31 -9.58 4.39
N PHE A 121 9.91 -8.43 4.09
CA PHE A 121 9.24 -7.13 4.13
C PHE A 121 9.10 -6.52 2.73
N THR A 122 7.98 -5.86 2.48
CA THR A 122 7.73 -5.10 1.24
C THR A 122 7.27 -3.68 1.56
N LEU A 123 7.97 -2.68 1.04
CA LEU A 123 7.60 -1.27 1.20
C LEU A 123 6.30 -0.97 0.45
N ALA A 124 5.33 -0.45 1.19
CA ALA A 124 4.00 -0.11 0.71
C ALA A 124 3.66 1.37 0.95
N ALA A 125 4.63 2.28 0.83
CA ALA A 125 4.40 3.71 1.01
C ALA A 125 3.29 4.25 0.10
N ARG A 126 2.41 5.11 0.66
CA ARG A 126 1.30 5.70 -0.07
C ARG A 126 1.77 6.47 -1.30
N GLY A 127 0.88 6.61 -2.27
CA GLY A 127 1.15 7.29 -3.54
C GLY A 127 0.36 8.58 -3.63
N PHE A 128 -0.38 8.73 -4.73
CA PHE A 128 -1.32 9.83 -4.91
C PHE A 128 -2.45 9.75 -3.87
N GLY A 129 -3.16 8.62 -3.82
CA GLY A 129 -4.16 8.33 -2.78
C GLY A 129 -3.53 8.02 -1.43
N ARG A 130 -4.35 7.82 -0.40
CA ARG A 130 -3.85 7.51 0.96
C ARG A 130 -3.34 6.09 1.11
N THR A 131 -3.78 5.16 0.25
CA THR A 131 -3.27 3.77 0.27
C THR A 131 -2.25 3.48 -0.83
N SER A 132 -1.81 2.21 -0.92
CA SER A 132 -0.94 1.69 -1.97
C SER A 132 -1.37 0.29 -2.39
N PHE A 133 -1.50 0.03 -3.70
CA PHE A 133 -1.70 -1.34 -4.23
C PHE A 133 -0.67 -2.34 -3.68
N ARG A 134 0.55 -1.85 -3.44
CA ARG A 134 1.68 -2.64 -2.92
C ARG A 134 1.43 -3.22 -1.54
N MET A 135 0.57 -2.61 -0.75
CA MET A 135 0.19 -3.15 0.56
C MET A 135 -0.52 -4.49 0.39
N TYR A 136 -1.55 -4.55 -0.45
CA TYR A 136 -2.38 -5.73 -0.62
C TYR A 136 -1.71 -6.78 -1.50
N GLU A 137 -0.89 -6.36 -2.47
CA GLU A 137 -0.05 -7.28 -3.23
C GLU A 137 1.00 -7.97 -2.33
N ALA A 138 1.61 -7.25 -1.38
CA ALA A 138 2.52 -7.85 -0.40
C ALA A 138 1.81 -8.90 0.46
N ILE A 139 0.61 -8.60 0.97
CA ILE A 139 -0.20 -9.54 1.75
C ILE A 139 -0.52 -10.79 0.93
N GLN A 140 -0.98 -10.64 -0.32
CA GLN A 140 -1.25 -11.77 -1.21
C GLN A 140 0.01 -12.61 -1.49
N SER A 141 1.18 -11.98 -1.59
CA SER A 141 2.47 -12.67 -1.74
C SER A 141 3.03 -13.27 -0.44
N GLY A 142 2.32 -13.12 0.68
CA GLY A 142 2.81 -13.53 2.00
C GLY A 142 4.01 -12.72 2.51
N SER A 143 4.24 -11.53 1.96
CA SER A 143 5.24 -10.57 2.45
C SER A 143 4.60 -9.62 3.46
N ILE A 144 5.36 -9.19 4.46
CA ILE A 144 4.89 -8.25 5.48
C ILE A 144 4.92 -6.83 4.88
N PRO A 145 3.76 -6.18 4.61
CA PRO A 145 3.75 -4.81 4.14
C PRO A 145 4.29 -3.85 5.21
N VAL A 146 5.16 -2.94 4.76
CA VAL A 146 5.62 -1.77 5.52
C VAL A 146 4.92 -0.54 4.94
N TYR A 147 3.78 -0.18 5.52
CA TYR A 147 2.98 0.96 5.11
C TYR A 147 3.53 2.26 5.68
N VAL A 148 3.70 3.25 4.82
CA VAL A 148 4.17 4.59 5.21
C VAL A 148 3.21 5.64 4.66
N TRP A 149 2.71 6.51 5.53
CA TRP A 149 1.73 7.55 5.24
C TRP A 149 2.10 8.87 5.93
N ASP A 150 1.58 10.00 5.47
CA ASP A 150 1.90 11.35 5.96
C ASP A 150 0.69 12.11 6.52
N ASP A 151 -0.52 11.84 6.02
CA ASP A 151 -1.75 12.53 6.46
C ASP A 151 -2.66 11.70 7.39
N VAL A 152 -3.24 10.62 6.89
CA VAL A 152 -4.21 9.76 7.59
C VAL A 152 -3.85 8.30 7.32
N GLU A 153 -3.82 7.51 8.40
CA GLU A 153 -3.63 6.07 8.30
C GLU A 153 -4.82 5.40 7.60
N TRP A 154 -4.64 5.00 6.34
CA TRP A 154 -5.72 4.46 5.51
C TRP A 154 -5.71 2.93 5.47
N LEU A 155 -6.07 2.32 6.61
CA LEU A 155 -6.12 0.87 6.80
C LEU A 155 -7.57 0.39 6.98
N PRO A 156 -8.03 -0.64 6.24
CA PRO A 156 -9.39 -1.19 6.39
C PRO A 156 -9.54 -2.04 7.64
N TYR A 157 -10.77 -2.35 8.06
CA TYR A 157 -11.08 -3.32 9.13
C TYR A 157 -10.50 -3.02 10.53
N ARG A 158 -10.16 -1.76 10.84
CA ARG A 158 -9.58 -1.40 12.14
C ARG A 158 -10.48 -1.70 13.34
N ASP A 159 -11.79 -1.65 13.11
CA ASP A 159 -12.81 -1.83 14.15
C ASP A 159 -13.37 -3.26 14.17
N VAL A 160 -12.78 -4.20 13.41
CA VAL A 160 -13.21 -5.60 13.38
C VAL A 160 -12.62 -6.35 14.58
N GLN A 161 -13.50 -6.92 15.40
CA GLN A 161 -13.09 -7.72 16.56
C GLN A 161 -12.27 -8.94 16.12
N GLY A 162 -11.15 -9.19 16.82
CA GLY A 162 -10.28 -10.33 16.54
C GLY A 162 -9.25 -10.13 15.43
N PHE A 163 -9.21 -8.96 14.80
CA PHE A 163 -8.21 -8.61 13.79
C PHE A 163 -7.34 -7.43 14.24
N ARG A 164 -6.02 -7.54 14.08
CA ARG A 164 -5.10 -6.42 14.29
C ARG A 164 -4.14 -6.31 13.10
N TRP A 165 -3.98 -5.10 12.60
CA TRP A 165 -3.02 -4.83 11.51
C TRP A 165 -1.59 -5.21 11.86
N THR A 166 -1.20 -5.06 13.12
CA THR A 166 0.12 -5.43 13.63
C THR A 166 0.43 -6.92 13.51
N ASP A 167 -0.59 -7.78 13.34
CA ASP A 167 -0.39 -9.22 13.15
C ASP A 167 0.06 -9.55 11.72
N ILE A 168 -0.19 -8.66 10.76
CA ILE A 168 0.09 -8.91 9.33
C ILE A 168 0.97 -7.85 8.67
N GLY A 169 1.24 -6.72 9.32
CA GLY A 169 1.93 -5.60 8.69
C GLY A 169 2.45 -4.57 9.69
N LEU A 170 3.26 -3.65 9.18
CA LEU A 170 3.77 -2.51 9.93
C LEU A 170 3.22 -1.22 9.31
N SER A 171 2.84 -0.25 10.15
CA SER A 171 2.34 1.05 9.73
C SER A 171 3.11 2.16 10.42
N PHE A 172 3.63 3.09 9.62
CA PHE A 172 4.44 4.20 10.08
C PHE A 172 3.92 5.52 9.52
N ARG A 173 3.69 6.48 10.42
CA ARG A 173 3.51 7.87 10.02
C ARG A 173 4.86 8.51 9.75
N ASN A 174 5.07 8.99 8.52
CA ASN A 174 6.15 9.89 8.21
C ASN A 174 5.81 11.29 8.76
N ARG A 175 6.68 11.82 9.63
CA ARG A 175 6.55 13.16 10.22
C ARG A 175 7.50 14.19 9.62
N LEU A 176 8.31 13.79 8.64
CA LEU A 176 9.31 14.65 8.00
C LEU A 176 8.71 15.55 6.90
N ILE A 177 7.43 15.37 6.58
CA ILE A 177 6.68 16.09 5.54
C ILE A 177 5.27 16.39 6.01
#